data_AF-G0TBT2-F1
#
_entry.id   AF-G0TBT2-F1
#
_cell.length_a   1.000
_cell.length_b   1.000
_cell.length_c   1.000
_cell.angle_alpha   90.00
_cell.angle_beta   90.00
_cell.angle_gamma   90.00
#
_symmetry.space_group_name_H-M   'P 1'
#
loop_
_entity.id
_entity.type
_entity.pdbx_description
1 polymer ?
#
loop_
_entity_poly.entity_id
_entity_poly.type
_entity_poly.pdbx_seq_one_letter_code
_entity_poly.pdbx_strand_id
1 'polypeptide(L)'
;AYYFGYIIHRLLLCALGRRAEDDRDHYGNKRLDLAGPLLGGLFRMLFRKLTRDVRGYVQKCVDNGKDVNLQFAIKAKTITSGLKYSLATGNWGQANAAGTRAGVSQVLNRLTYASTLSHLRRLNSPIGREGKLAKPRQLHNSQWGMMCPAETPEGQACGLVKNLALMVYITVGSAAYPILEFLEEWGTENFEEISPAVIPQATKI
;
A
#
# COMPACT_ATOMS: atom_id res chain seq x y z
N ALA A 1 -14.45 5.27 21.16
CA ALA A 1 -13.92 4.65 22.40
C ALA A 1 -13.78 3.13 22.29
N TYR A 2 -14.80 2.41 21.79
CA TYR A 2 -14.80 0.94 21.70
C TYR A 2 -13.57 0.32 21.02
N TYR A 3 -13.16 0.83 19.85
CA TYR A 3 -12.00 0.28 19.14
C TYR A 3 -10.69 0.37 19.94
N PHE A 4 -10.47 1.50 20.63
CA PHE A 4 -9.30 1.64 21.50
C PHE A 4 -9.35 0.69 22.70
N GLY A 5 -10.54 0.53 23.31
CA GLY A 5 -10.77 -0.50 24.34
C GLY A 5 -10.48 -1.91 23.84
N TYR A 6 -10.85 -2.23 22.59
CA TYR A 6 -10.53 -3.51 21.96
C TYR A 6 -9.02 -3.70 21.74
N ILE A 7 -8.29 -2.66 21.34
CA ILE A 7 -6.83 -2.71 21.21
C ILE A 7 -6.19 -3.04 22.57
N ILE A 8 -6.58 -2.34 23.64
CA ILE A 8 -6.09 -2.59 25.00
C ILE A 8 -6.46 -4.01 25.45
N HIS A 9 -7.70 -4.43 25.19
CA HIS A 9 -8.14 -5.78 25.51
C HIS A 9 -7.29 -6.85 24.81
N ARG A 10 -6.99 -6.67 23.51
CA ARG A 10 -6.08 -7.58 22.78
C ARG A 10 -4.67 -7.61 23.37
N LEU A 11 -4.14 -6.45 23.79
CA LEU A 11 -2.86 -6.38 24.47
C LEU A 11 -2.87 -7.15 25.80
N LEU A 12 -3.92 -6.96 26.61
CA LEU A 12 -4.07 -7.66 27.89
C LEU A 12 -4.24 -9.17 27.70
N LEU A 13 -4.95 -9.63 26.67
CA LEU A 13 -5.06 -11.05 26.36
C LEU A 13 -3.69 -11.69 26.07
N CYS A 14 -2.81 -10.99 25.35
CA CYS A 14 -1.44 -11.45 25.13
C CYS A 14 -0.61 -11.41 26.43
N ALA A 15 -0.69 -10.33 27.19
CA ALA A 15 0.03 -10.19 28.46
C ALA A 15 -0.37 -11.26 29.50
N LEU A 16 -1.63 -11.68 29.49
CA LEU A 16 -2.17 -12.74 30.35
C LEU A 16 -2.02 -14.15 29.76
N GLY A 17 -1.36 -14.31 28.60
CA GLY A 17 -1.15 -15.60 27.95
C GLY A 17 -2.40 -16.27 27.39
N ARG A 18 -3.53 -15.55 27.29
CA ARG A 18 -4.80 -16.05 26.74
C ARG A 18 -4.82 -16.06 25.21
N ARG A 19 -3.88 -15.35 24.59
CA ARG A 19 -3.69 -15.29 23.14
C ARG A 19 -2.19 -15.26 22.84
N ALA A 20 -1.78 -15.93 21.78
CA ALA A 20 -0.40 -15.89 21.29
C ALA A 20 -0.07 -14.53 20.63
N GLU A 21 1.22 -14.21 20.57
CA GLU A 21 1.73 -13.06 19.81
C GLU A 21 1.42 -13.21 18.32
N ASP A 22 1.09 -12.09 17.66
CA ASP A 22 0.80 -12.10 16.23
C ASP A 22 2.11 -12.29 15.42
N ASP A 23 2.08 -13.20 14.45
CA ASP A 23 3.21 -13.40 13.56
C ASP A 23 3.32 -12.27 12.52
N ARG A 24 4.43 -11.53 12.60
CA ARG A 24 4.79 -10.44 11.68
C ARG A 24 5.04 -10.93 10.25
N ASP A 25 5.51 -12.15 10.09
CA ASP A 25 5.91 -12.68 8.78
C ASP A 25 4.78 -13.38 8.02
N HIS A 26 3.66 -13.67 8.68
CA HIS A 26 2.43 -14.19 8.09
C HIS A 26 1.91 -13.29 6.94
N TYR A 27 1.77 -13.87 5.74
CA TYR A 27 1.39 -13.13 4.53
C TYR A 27 -0.05 -12.64 4.53
N GLY A 28 -0.94 -13.24 5.33
CA GLY A 28 -2.29 -12.71 5.56
C GLY A 28 -2.30 -11.30 6.16
N ASN A 29 -1.23 -10.92 6.87
CA ASN A 29 -1.05 -9.59 7.47
C ASN A 29 -0.35 -8.61 6.51
N LYS A 30 0.00 -9.05 5.28
CA LYS A 30 0.70 -8.26 4.28
C LYS A 30 -0.24 -7.92 3.13
N ARG A 31 0.05 -6.84 2.41
CA ARG A 31 -0.67 -6.40 1.22
C ARG A 31 0.34 -6.06 0.12
N LEU A 32 -0.08 -6.23 -1.14
CA LEU A 32 0.74 -5.96 -2.31
C LEU A 32 0.29 -4.64 -2.93
N ASP A 33 1.20 -3.67 -2.95
CA ASP A 33 0.99 -2.41 -3.67
C ASP A 33 1.25 -2.65 -5.17
N LEU A 34 0.19 -2.75 -5.96
CA LEU A 34 0.28 -2.87 -7.42
C LEU A 34 0.41 -1.50 -8.10
N ALA A 35 0.54 -1.51 -9.44
CA ALA A 35 0.65 -0.29 -10.24
C ALA A 35 -0.49 0.71 -9.98
N GLY A 36 -1.74 0.24 -9.77
CA GLY A 36 -2.90 1.09 -9.50
C GLY A 36 -2.72 1.97 -8.25
N PRO A 37 -2.64 1.39 -7.04
CA PRO A 37 -2.39 2.14 -5.81
C PRO A 37 -1.11 3.00 -5.87
N LEU A 38 -0.03 2.49 -6.47
CA LEU A 38 1.25 3.21 -6.60
C LEU A 38 1.13 4.45 -7.49
N LEU A 39 0.46 4.36 -8.63
CA LEU A 39 0.21 5.48 -9.53
C LEU A 39 -0.80 6.45 -8.92
N GLY A 40 -1.84 5.95 -8.25
CA GLY A 40 -2.83 6.78 -7.55
C GLY A 40 -2.20 7.63 -6.45
N GLY A 41 -1.30 7.05 -5.65
CA GLY A 41 -0.53 7.78 -4.63
C GLY A 41 0.39 8.85 -5.24
N LEU A 42 1.11 8.50 -6.31
CA LEU A 42 1.98 9.45 -7.02
C LEU A 42 1.19 10.60 -7.64
N PHE A 43 0.10 10.30 -8.35
CA PHE A 43 -0.78 11.29 -8.95
C PHE A 43 -1.38 12.21 -7.89
N ARG A 44 -1.89 11.67 -6.78
CA ARG A 44 -2.44 12.47 -5.67
C ARG A 44 -1.41 13.46 -5.12
N MET A 45 -0.16 13.05 -4.99
CA MET A 45 0.93 13.92 -4.53
C MET A 45 1.23 15.05 -5.53
N LEU A 46 1.35 14.72 -6.82
CA LEU A 46 1.59 15.70 -7.88
C LEU A 46 0.40 16.66 -8.05
N PHE A 47 -0.82 16.15 -7.96
CA PHE A 47 -2.04 16.95 -8.06
C PHE A 47 -2.17 17.91 -6.88
N ARG A 48 -1.90 17.46 -5.64
CA ARG A 48 -1.83 18.35 -4.47
C ARG A 48 -0.77 19.44 -4.60
N LYS A 49 0.35 19.15 -5.26
CA LYS A 49 1.37 20.17 -5.58
C LYS A 49 0.79 21.18 -6.57
N LEU A 50 0.17 20.72 -7.66
CA LEU A 50 -0.50 21.59 -8.63
C LEU A 50 -1.56 22.49 -7.97
N THR A 51 -2.42 21.95 -7.09
CA THR A 51 -3.42 22.73 -6.37
C THR A 51 -2.79 23.81 -5.48
N ARG A 52 -1.66 23.51 -4.81
CA ARG A 52 -0.91 24.51 -4.02
C ARG A 52 -0.31 25.60 -4.90
N ASP A 53 0.25 25.23 -6.05
CA ASP A 53 0.85 26.18 -6.98
C ASP A 53 -0.23 27.12 -7.57
N VAL A 54 -1.40 26.58 -7.93
CA VAL A 54 -2.55 27.36 -8.41
C VAL A 54 -3.07 28.30 -7.31
N ARG A 55 -3.24 27.80 -6.07
CA ARG A 55 -3.64 28.63 -4.93
C ARG A 55 -2.66 29.79 -4.70
N GLY A 56 -1.35 29.50 -4.76
CA GLY A 56 -0.32 30.52 -4.60
C GLY A 56 -0.31 31.56 -5.73
N TYR A 57 -0.65 31.17 -6.95
CA TYR A 57 -0.82 32.10 -8.07
C TYR A 57 -2.04 33.01 -7.85
N VAL A 58 -3.19 32.43 -7.52
CA VAL A 58 -4.43 33.20 -7.28
C VAL A 58 -4.24 34.20 -6.15
N GLN A 59 -3.61 33.78 -5.04
CA GLN A 59 -3.30 34.68 -3.92
C GLN A 59 -2.48 35.89 -4.38
N LYS A 60 -1.42 35.66 -5.17
CA LYS A 60 -0.59 36.76 -5.71
C LYS A 60 -1.36 37.69 -6.65
N CYS A 61 -2.31 37.18 -7.43
CA CYS A 61 -3.14 38.02 -8.28
C CYS A 61 -4.03 38.94 -7.43
N VAL A 62 -4.67 38.38 -6.39
CA VAL A 62 -5.53 39.13 -5.46
C VAL A 62 -4.71 40.19 -4.70
N ASP A 63 -3.56 39.81 -4.15
CA ASP A 63 -2.70 40.73 -3.37
C ASP A 63 -2.19 41.91 -4.20
N ASN A 64 -2.03 41.73 -5.52
CA ASN A 64 -1.55 42.75 -6.44
C ASN A 64 -2.68 43.44 -7.24
N GLY A 65 -3.95 43.15 -6.93
CA GLY A 65 -5.11 43.72 -7.64
C GLY A 65 -5.15 43.38 -9.14
N LYS A 66 -4.58 42.23 -9.55
CA LYS A 66 -4.56 41.78 -10.95
C LYS A 66 -5.64 40.74 -11.20
N ASP A 67 -6.19 40.73 -12.41
CA ASP A 67 -7.14 39.70 -12.84
C ASP A 67 -6.51 38.30 -12.82
N VAL A 68 -7.31 37.31 -12.44
CA VAL A 68 -6.90 35.92 -12.36
C VAL A 68 -7.05 35.26 -13.73
N ASN A 69 -5.94 34.84 -14.33
CA ASN A 69 -5.96 34.02 -15.54
C ASN A 69 -5.51 32.58 -15.22
N LEU A 70 -6.47 31.66 -15.25
CA LEU A 70 -6.27 30.26 -14.89
C LEU A 70 -5.32 29.51 -15.84
N GLN A 71 -5.20 29.94 -17.10
CA GLN A 71 -4.29 29.30 -18.06
C GLN A 71 -2.83 29.45 -17.63
N PHE A 72 -2.47 30.58 -17.03
CA PHE A 72 -1.13 30.80 -16.48
C PHE A 72 -0.93 30.12 -15.11
N ALA A 73 -2.01 29.91 -14.37
CA ALA A 73 -1.99 29.23 -13.08
C ALA A 73 -1.69 27.72 -13.22
N ILE A 74 -2.32 27.07 -14.19
CA ILE A 74 -2.28 25.61 -14.35
C ILE A 74 -1.02 25.19 -15.13
N LYS A 75 0.00 24.73 -14.40
CA LYS A 75 1.24 24.22 -14.98
C LYS A 75 1.15 22.71 -15.25
N ALA A 76 0.67 22.33 -16.44
CA ALA A 76 0.55 20.92 -16.85
C ALA A 76 1.85 20.11 -16.70
N LYS A 77 3.00 20.78 -16.90
CA LYS A 77 4.34 20.19 -16.75
C LYS A 77 4.56 19.55 -15.36
N THR A 78 3.93 20.06 -14.30
CA THR A 78 4.07 19.51 -12.94
C THR A 78 3.65 18.04 -12.86
N ILE A 79 2.54 17.67 -13.53
CA ILE A 79 2.05 16.30 -13.56
C ILE A 79 2.85 15.49 -14.58
N THR A 80 2.92 15.96 -15.83
CA THR A 80 3.56 15.21 -16.93
C THR A 80 5.03 14.90 -16.65
N SER A 81 5.82 15.89 -16.23
CA SER A 81 7.24 15.67 -15.93
C SER A 81 7.43 14.88 -14.64
N GLY A 82 6.56 15.05 -13.64
CA GLY A 82 6.62 14.29 -12.39
C GLY A 82 6.39 12.79 -12.61
N LEU A 83 5.33 12.43 -13.36
CA LEU A 83 5.06 11.03 -13.71
C LEU A 83 6.18 10.43 -14.56
N LYS A 84 6.62 11.15 -15.61
CA LYS A 84 7.73 10.70 -16.47
C LYS A 84 9.01 10.45 -15.68
N TYR A 85 9.35 11.33 -14.75
CA TYR A 85 10.54 11.20 -13.91
C TYR A 85 10.47 9.96 -13.01
N SER A 86 9.39 9.77 -12.26
CA SER A 86 9.28 8.64 -11.33
C SER A 86 9.27 7.29 -12.08
N LEU A 87 8.58 7.21 -13.22
CA LEU A 87 8.56 6.00 -14.05
C LEU A 87 9.93 5.70 -14.67
N ALA A 88 10.64 6.72 -15.16
CA ALA A 88 11.93 6.53 -15.82
C ALA A 88 13.07 6.19 -14.84
N THR A 89 13.06 6.80 -13.65
CA THR A 89 14.13 6.61 -12.65
C THR A 89 13.84 5.50 -11.65
N GLY A 90 12.58 5.09 -11.51
CA GLY A 90 12.14 4.16 -10.46
C GLY A 90 12.08 4.75 -9.05
N ASN A 91 12.26 6.08 -8.92
CA ASN A 91 12.14 6.79 -7.65
C ASN A 91 10.69 7.23 -7.42
N TRP A 92 10.02 6.57 -6.48
CA TRP A 92 8.65 6.87 -6.09
C TRP A 92 8.61 7.81 -4.87
N GLY A 93 8.31 9.08 -5.11
CA GLY A 93 8.26 10.10 -4.06
C GLY A 93 8.73 11.46 -4.55
N GLN A 94 8.84 12.43 -3.62
CA GLN A 94 9.53 13.67 -3.91
C GLN A 94 11.04 13.45 -3.84
N ALA A 95 11.78 13.93 -4.84
CA ALA A 95 13.23 13.90 -4.83
C ALA A 95 13.76 14.51 -3.52
N ASN A 96 14.70 13.83 -2.88
CA ASN A 96 15.35 14.23 -1.62
C ASN A 96 14.44 14.29 -0.38
N ALA A 97 13.25 13.66 -0.41
CA ALA A 97 12.42 13.47 0.78
C ALA A 97 12.67 12.11 1.44
N ALA A 98 12.70 12.08 2.78
CA ALA A 98 12.69 10.85 3.56
C ALA A 98 11.44 10.01 3.20
N GLY A 99 11.64 8.73 2.87
CA GLY A 99 10.56 7.82 2.47
C GLY A 99 10.40 7.62 0.96
N THR A 100 11.31 8.13 0.12
CA THR A 100 11.34 7.80 -1.31
C THR A 100 11.60 6.30 -1.52
N ARG A 101 10.68 5.61 -2.20
CA ARG A 101 10.84 4.19 -2.53
C ARG A 101 11.63 4.07 -3.84
N ALA A 102 12.87 3.63 -3.76
CA ALA A 102 13.70 3.39 -4.93
C ALA A 102 13.44 2.01 -5.54
N GLY A 103 13.59 1.89 -6.86
CA GLY A 103 13.53 0.62 -7.58
C GLY A 103 12.13 0.04 -7.81
N VAL A 104 11.09 0.89 -7.72
CA VAL A 104 9.69 0.48 -7.98
C VAL A 104 9.46 0.23 -9.47
N SER A 105 9.93 1.13 -10.34
CA SER A 105 9.94 0.94 -11.79
C SER A 105 11.31 0.43 -12.23
N GLN A 106 11.31 -0.55 -13.12
CA GLN A 106 12.51 -1.22 -13.63
C GLN A 106 12.38 -1.42 -15.14
N VAL A 107 13.51 -1.44 -15.85
CA VAL A 107 13.52 -1.77 -17.28
C VAL A 107 13.15 -3.23 -17.46
N LEU A 108 12.16 -3.51 -18.30
CA LEU A 108 11.68 -4.86 -18.56
C LEU A 108 12.82 -5.75 -19.10
N ASN A 109 12.92 -6.98 -18.58
CA ASN A 109 13.97 -7.91 -18.99
C ASN A 109 13.46 -8.68 -20.21
N ARG A 110 14.11 -8.50 -21.36
CA ARG A 110 13.72 -9.09 -22.64
C ARG A 110 14.67 -10.17 -23.14
N LEU A 111 15.45 -10.79 -22.25
CA LEU A 111 16.41 -11.83 -22.63
C LEU A 111 15.73 -13.05 -23.26
N THR A 112 14.64 -13.52 -22.65
CA THR A 112 13.83 -14.63 -23.16
C THR A 112 12.35 -14.35 -22.89
N TYR A 113 11.47 -15.11 -23.54
CA TYR A 113 10.02 -15.06 -23.28
C TYR A 113 9.72 -15.33 -21.80
N ALA A 114 10.31 -16.39 -21.22
CA ALA A 114 10.14 -16.74 -19.82
C ALA A 114 10.67 -15.65 -18.87
N SER A 115 11.81 -15.03 -19.19
CA SER A 115 12.37 -13.93 -18.40
C SER A 115 11.42 -12.72 -18.35
N THR A 116 10.74 -12.42 -19.46
CA THR A 116 9.75 -11.34 -19.52
C THR A 116 8.56 -11.64 -18.59
N LEU A 117 8.02 -12.86 -18.64
CA LEU A 117 6.89 -13.26 -17.79
C LEU A 117 7.26 -13.29 -16.30
N SER A 118 8.43 -13.83 -15.95
CA SER A 118 8.96 -13.81 -14.58
C SER A 118 9.09 -12.37 -14.07
N HIS A 119 9.66 -11.47 -14.89
CA HIS A 119 9.86 -10.09 -14.46
C HIS A 119 8.54 -9.35 -14.18
N LEU A 120 7.49 -9.58 -14.97
CA LEU A 120 6.16 -8.98 -14.75
C LEU A 120 5.46 -9.51 -13.48
N ARG A 121 5.86 -10.67 -12.98
CA ARG A 121 5.23 -11.37 -11.83
C ARG A 121 6.07 -11.28 -10.55
N ARG A 122 7.10 -10.43 -10.58
CA ARG A 122 8.04 -10.20 -9.49
C ARG A 122 7.43 -9.29 -8.42
N LEU A 123 7.70 -9.63 -7.17
CA LEU A 123 7.38 -8.85 -5.98
C LEU A 123 8.67 -8.51 -5.22
N ASN A 124 8.67 -7.35 -4.57
CA ASN A 124 9.81 -6.85 -3.82
C ASN A 124 9.39 -6.45 -2.40
N SER A 125 10.06 -7.02 -1.40
CA SER A 125 9.87 -6.62 -0.01
C SER A 125 10.64 -5.33 0.27
N PRO A 126 10.03 -4.28 0.88
CA PRO A 126 10.67 -2.98 1.11
C PRO A 126 11.62 -3.01 2.31
N ILE A 127 12.46 -4.04 2.40
CA ILE A 127 13.44 -4.24 3.47
C ILE A 127 14.82 -3.93 2.91
N GLY A 128 15.63 -3.18 3.68
CA GLY A 128 17.01 -2.88 3.31
C GLY A 128 17.80 -4.15 3.04
N ARG A 129 18.49 -4.20 1.90
CA ARG A 129 19.25 -5.39 1.47
C ARG A 129 20.48 -5.65 2.32
N GLU A 130 20.98 -4.63 3.02
CA GLU A 130 22.16 -4.66 3.90
C GLU A 130 21.90 -5.40 5.22
N GLY A 131 20.63 -5.56 5.62
CA GLY A 131 20.27 -6.26 6.84
C GLY A 131 20.42 -7.78 6.72
N LYS A 132 21.13 -8.39 7.69
CA LYS A 132 21.27 -9.86 7.87
C LYS A 132 20.08 -10.52 8.60
N LEU A 133 18.92 -9.87 8.66
CA LEU A 133 17.74 -10.45 9.29
C LEU A 133 17.25 -11.65 8.47
N ALA A 134 17.40 -12.85 9.02
CA ALA A 134 17.06 -14.10 8.32
C ALA A 134 15.55 -14.33 8.20
N LYS A 135 14.77 -14.04 9.26
CA LYS A 135 13.33 -14.36 9.31
C LYS A 135 12.51 -13.83 8.12
N PRO A 136 12.63 -12.55 7.69
CA PRO A 136 11.87 -12.05 6.55
C PRO A 136 12.25 -12.68 5.20
N ARG A 137 13.46 -13.26 5.11
CA ARG A 137 14.00 -13.90 3.91
C ARG A 137 13.59 -15.38 3.82
N GLN A 138 13.26 -16.01 4.95
CA GLN A 138 12.86 -17.41 4.98
C GLN A 138 11.53 -17.62 4.25
N LEU A 139 11.38 -18.83 3.70
CA LEU A 139 10.11 -19.31 3.18
C LEU A 139 9.16 -19.51 4.37
N HIS A 140 8.00 -18.87 4.34
CA HIS A 140 6.99 -18.96 5.38
C HIS A 140 5.82 -19.80 4.87
N ASN A 141 5.23 -20.63 5.73
CA ASN A 141 4.17 -21.57 5.33
C ASN A 141 2.96 -20.88 4.69
N SER A 142 2.61 -19.67 5.17
CA SER A 142 1.52 -18.86 4.61
C SER A 142 1.76 -18.39 3.16
N GLN A 143 2.94 -18.63 2.58
CA GLN A 143 3.26 -18.29 1.19
C GLN A 143 2.79 -19.37 0.21
N TRP A 144 2.43 -20.55 0.72
CA TRP A 144 1.95 -21.67 -0.08
C TRP A 144 0.76 -21.27 -0.96
N GLY A 145 0.81 -21.67 -2.23
CA GLY A 145 -0.21 -21.36 -3.24
C GLY A 145 -0.17 -19.91 -3.78
N MET A 146 0.47 -18.96 -3.08
CA MET A 146 0.52 -17.56 -3.49
C MET A 146 1.86 -17.18 -4.15
N MET A 147 2.96 -17.75 -3.65
CA MET A 147 4.32 -17.46 -4.11
C MET A 147 5.01 -18.72 -4.62
N CYS A 148 5.91 -18.56 -5.59
CA CYS A 148 6.81 -19.64 -6.00
C CYS A 148 7.83 -19.90 -4.87
N PRO A 149 7.94 -21.14 -4.34
CA PRO A 149 8.84 -21.43 -3.24
C PRO A 149 10.33 -21.43 -3.64
N ALA A 150 10.63 -21.67 -4.92
CA ALA A 150 12.00 -21.82 -5.42
C ALA A 150 12.54 -20.56 -6.12
N GLU A 151 11.67 -19.74 -6.72
CA GLU A 151 12.09 -18.66 -7.61
C GLU A 151 12.40 -17.36 -6.83
N THR A 152 13.64 -17.27 -6.35
CA THR A 152 14.24 -16.07 -5.73
C THR A 152 15.65 -15.87 -6.32
N PRO A 153 16.13 -14.63 -6.50
CA PRO A 153 17.52 -14.42 -6.88
C PRO A 153 18.48 -14.87 -5.78
N GLU A 154 19.68 -15.27 -6.20
CA GLU A 154 20.80 -15.52 -5.29
C GLU A 154 21.38 -14.22 -4.73
N GLY A 155 22.15 -14.32 -3.63
CA GLY A 155 22.85 -13.19 -3.01
C GLY A 155 21.97 -12.32 -2.11
N GLN A 156 22.25 -11.02 -2.07
CA GLN A 156 21.68 -10.08 -1.08
C GLN A 156 20.16 -9.88 -1.19
N ALA A 157 19.56 -10.24 -2.32
CA ALA A 157 18.12 -10.14 -2.55
C ALA A 157 17.37 -11.46 -2.25
N CYS A 158 18.09 -12.52 -1.85
CA CYS A 158 17.49 -13.81 -1.55
C CYS A 158 16.40 -13.68 -0.49
N GLY A 159 15.20 -14.18 -0.82
CA GLY A 159 14.01 -14.13 0.02
C GLY A 159 13.32 -12.76 0.10
N LEU A 160 13.90 -11.69 -0.45
CA LEU A 160 13.28 -10.36 -0.50
C LEU A 160 12.57 -10.09 -1.82
N VAL A 161 13.18 -10.57 -2.91
CA VAL A 161 12.56 -10.59 -4.23
C VAL A 161 11.98 -11.98 -4.45
N LYS A 162 10.70 -12.04 -4.78
CA LYS A 162 9.97 -13.30 -4.95
C LYS A 162 9.07 -13.22 -6.17
N ASN A 163 8.62 -14.36 -6.68
CA ASN A 163 7.70 -14.42 -7.82
C ASN A 163 6.36 -15.04 -7.42
N LEU A 164 5.31 -14.56 -8.07
CA LEU A 164 3.93 -15.05 -7.89
C LEU A 164 3.76 -16.49 -8.38
N ALA A 165 2.97 -17.30 -7.67
CA ALA A 165 2.58 -18.65 -8.10
C ALA A 165 1.57 -18.60 -9.27
N LEU A 166 1.55 -19.60 -10.15
CA LEU A 166 0.84 -19.54 -11.46
C LEU A 166 -0.63 -19.12 -11.37
N MET A 167 -1.39 -19.65 -10.40
CA MET A 167 -2.83 -19.44 -10.26
C MET A 167 -3.20 -18.30 -9.30
N VAL A 168 -2.22 -17.53 -8.81
CA VAL A 168 -2.50 -16.48 -7.84
C VAL A 168 -3.26 -15.32 -8.49
N TYR A 169 -4.28 -14.85 -7.78
CA TYR A 169 -5.04 -13.66 -8.15
C TYR A 169 -4.88 -12.60 -7.05
N ILE A 170 -4.64 -11.36 -7.46
CA ILE A 170 -4.50 -10.23 -6.55
C ILE A 170 -5.78 -9.41 -6.63
N THR A 171 -6.43 -9.22 -5.49
CA THR A 171 -7.65 -8.42 -5.41
C THR A 171 -7.37 -6.96 -5.73
N VAL A 172 -8.27 -6.33 -6.48
CA VAL A 172 -8.15 -4.93 -6.92
C VAL A 172 -8.91 -3.94 -6.02
N GLY A 173 -9.69 -4.47 -5.07
CA GLY A 173 -10.59 -3.70 -4.21
C GLY A 173 -11.98 -3.53 -4.82
N SER A 174 -12.98 -3.35 -3.96
CA SER A 174 -14.37 -3.07 -4.32
C SER A 174 -14.95 -2.09 -3.31
N ALA A 175 -16.08 -1.46 -3.65
CA ALA A 175 -16.79 -0.60 -2.70
C ALA A 175 -17.31 -1.44 -1.53
N ALA A 176 -17.07 -0.97 -0.30
CA ALA A 176 -17.54 -1.65 0.91
C ALA A 176 -19.03 -1.37 1.22
N TYR A 177 -19.57 -0.26 0.69
CA TYR A 177 -20.93 0.21 1.01
C TYR A 177 -22.02 -0.86 0.79
N PRO A 178 -22.09 -1.60 -0.34
CA PRO A 178 -23.12 -2.61 -0.52
C PRO A 178 -23.03 -3.77 0.48
N ILE A 179 -21.83 -4.06 1.00
CA ILE A 179 -21.64 -5.10 2.02
C ILE A 179 -22.14 -4.59 3.37
N LEU A 180 -21.88 -3.31 3.70
CA LEU A 180 -22.37 -2.70 4.93
C LEU A 180 -23.90 -2.63 4.95
N GLU A 181 -24.52 -2.18 3.86
CA GLU A 181 -25.98 -2.14 3.69
C GLU A 181 -26.60 -3.53 3.88
N PHE A 182 -26.02 -4.56 3.24
CA PHE A 182 -26.47 -5.93 3.43
C PHE A 182 -26.34 -6.44 4.88
N LEU A 183 -25.26 -6.08 5.59
CA LEU A 183 -25.09 -6.46 6.99
C LEU A 183 -26.11 -5.77 7.90
N GLU A 184 -26.37 -4.48 7.67
CA GLU A 184 -27.39 -3.72 8.39
C GLU A 184 -28.80 -4.30 8.18
N GLU A 185 -29.13 -4.69 6.94
CA GLU A 185 -30.41 -5.36 6.62
C GLU A 185 -30.57 -6.73 7.30
N TRP A 186 -29.47 -7.49 7.45
CA TRP A 186 -29.50 -8.84 8.02
C TRP A 186 -29.39 -8.90 9.55
N GLY A 187 -29.50 -7.75 10.23
CA GLY A 187 -29.65 -7.68 11.68
C GLY A 187 -28.34 -7.56 12.44
N THR A 188 -27.28 -6.99 11.84
CA THR A 188 -26.14 -6.52 12.64
C THR A 188 -26.52 -5.26 13.40
N GLU A 189 -26.31 -5.26 14.71
CA GLU A 189 -26.54 -4.09 15.56
C GLU A 189 -25.34 -3.13 15.52
N ASN A 190 -25.61 -1.83 15.45
CA ASN A 190 -24.55 -0.83 15.45
C ASN A 190 -23.93 -0.70 16.86
N PHE A 191 -22.61 -0.52 16.94
CA PHE A 191 -21.89 -0.29 18.20
C PHE A 191 -22.42 0.92 18.99
N GLU A 192 -23.06 1.88 18.33
CA GLU A 192 -23.66 3.05 18.98
C GLU A 192 -24.98 2.74 19.70
N GLU A 193 -25.64 1.64 19.33
CA GLU A 193 -26.99 1.28 19.81
C GLU A 193 -26.96 0.19 20.90
N ILE A 194 -25.82 -0.50 21.07
CA ILE A 194 -25.70 -1.63 21.99
C ILE A 194 -25.20 -1.22 23.39
N SER A 195 -25.69 -1.95 24.39
CA SER A 195 -25.09 -1.93 25.73
C SER A 195 -23.81 -2.77 25.77
N PRO A 196 -22.71 -2.27 26.37
CA PRO A 196 -21.46 -3.02 26.51
C PRO A 196 -21.60 -4.41 27.17
N ALA A 197 -22.67 -4.62 27.95
CA ALA A 197 -22.93 -5.88 28.64
C ALA A 197 -23.23 -7.06 27.69
N VAL A 198 -23.71 -6.78 26.47
CA VAL A 198 -24.08 -7.81 25.47
C VAL A 198 -22.87 -8.27 24.65
N ILE A 199 -21.85 -7.40 24.51
CA ILE A 199 -20.65 -7.62 23.68
C ILE A 199 -19.90 -8.94 23.97
N PRO A 200 -19.75 -9.42 25.22
CA PRO A 200 -19.02 -10.67 25.48
C PRO A 200 -19.69 -11.93 24.90
N GLN A 201 -21.01 -11.88 24.69
CA GLN A 201 -21.81 -13.01 24.18
C GLN A 201 -22.06 -12.91 22.67
N ALA A 202 -21.84 -11.74 22.09
CA ALA A 202 -22.04 -11.46 20.68
C ALA A 202 -20.73 -11.59 19.86
N THR A 203 -20.86 -12.05 18.61
CA THR A 203 -19.75 -12.07 17.66
C THR A 203 -19.53 -10.68 17.08
N LYS A 204 -18.28 -10.22 17.07
CA LYS A 204 -17.88 -8.96 16.45
C LYS A 204 -17.60 -9.21 14.98
N ILE A 205 -18.30 -8.50 14.09
CA ILE A 205 -18.13 -8.55 12.64
C ILE A 205 -17.45 -7.25 12.19
#